data_AF-A0A9E2QRZ2-F1
#
_entry.id   AF-A0A9E2QRZ2-F1
#
_cell.length_a   1.000
_cell.length_b   1.000
_cell.length_c   1.000
_cell.angle_alpha   90.00
_cell.angle_beta   90.00
_cell.angle_gamma   90.00
#
_symmetry.space_group_name_H-M   'P 1'
#
loop_
_entity.id
_entity.type
_entity.pdbx_description
1 polymer ?
#
loop_
_entity_poly.entity_id
_entity_poly.type
_entity_poly.pdbx_seq_one_letter_code
_entity_poly.pdbx_strand_id
1 'polypeptide(L)'
;MKSPQWWLPSLVFLQVFISLLNSDNLTDGMNWLTMKLPFLLLPIGFIPLRAISLKHLLILFSLFVLIISASVSFVLIDYYRMHNDINYWRGDVMKTPFSHIRYSLIVCMSIFIALYVFIHTHSIQRFVMLGMAIYLLLFLHVLAVRSGLVAFYLSTFILAVYYTITHKKWIEGVSFAVGLILVPVLAYNLLPTFKQKINYMHYDITSYMSSGDAVDLSDGQRLFSLEMGWKTFREHMVFGVGAGDLIDEMNRQYRDYQDIEISRRLPHNQWLWVAVSSGLFGLILFGAAMILPLWFMRKQMTWLFLVFLVILHSSMLTEATLESQIGVALYMTFYLITLLVNSGEHHD
;
A
#
# COMPACT_ATOMS: atom_id res chain seq x y z
N MET A 1 15.01 4.14 -28.42
CA MET A 1 14.68 4.42 -27.00
C MET A 1 13.53 3.52 -26.58
N LYS A 2 13.60 2.85 -25.41
CA LYS A 2 12.43 2.18 -24.84
C LYS A 2 11.31 3.21 -24.58
N SER A 3 10.07 2.74 -24.54
CA SER A 3 8.84 3.56 -24.43
C SER A 3 8.83 4.48 -23.19
N PRO A 4 8.07 5.61 -23.22
CA PRO A 4 8.03 6.60 -22.14
C PRO A 4 7.73 6.04 -20.75
N GLN A 5 6.95 4.94 -20.68
CA GLN A 5 6.56 4.26 -19.45
C GLN A 5 7.72 3.81 -18.54
N TRP A 6 8.93 3.60 -19.08
CA TRP A 6 10.10 3.26 -18.27
C TRP A 6 10.54 4.41 -17.36
N TRP A 7 10.32 5.65 -17.79
CA TRP A 7 10.82 6.85 -17.09
C TRP A 7 9.77 7.57 -16.26
N LEU A 8 8.48 7.26 -16.44
CA LEU A 8 7.39 7.88 -15.68
C LEU A 8 7.56 7.80 -14.15
N PRO A 9 8.04 6.69 -13.55
CA PRO A 9 8.27 6.65 -12.11
C PRO A 9 9.29 7.69 -11.62
N SER A 10 10.26 8.09 -12.47
CA SER A 10 11.30 9.05 -12.11
C SER A 10 10.75 10.47 -11.86
N LEU A 11 9.50 10.75 -12.26
CA LEU A 11 8.79 11.96 -11.87
C LEU A 11 8.57 12.06 -10.34
N VAL A 12 8.49 10.93 -9.62
CA VAL A 12 8.42 10.92 -8.15
C VAL A 12 9.73 11.43 -7.55
N PHE A 13 10.87 11.01 -8.09
CA PHE A 13 12.18 11.52 -7.67
C PHE A 13 12.30 13.02 -7.98
N LEU A 14 11.92 13.42 -9.20
CA LEU A 14 11.98 14.81 -9.63
C LEU A 14 11.09 15.72 -8.77
N GLN A 15 9.91 15.26 -8.38
CA GLN A 15 9.02 15.99 -7.48
C GLN A 15 9.70 16.30 -6.14
N VAL A 16 10.33 15.32 -5.50
CA VAL A 16 11.06 15.55 -4.23
C VAL A 16 12.29 16.43 -4.45
N PHE A 17 13.01 16.22 -5.55
CA PHE A 17 14.19 17.03 -5.89
C PHE A 17 13.85 18.52 -6.06
N ILE A 18 12.76 18.84 -6.76
CA ILE A 18 12.33 20.23 -6.95
C ILE A 18 11.85 20.83 -5.63
N SER A 19 11.09 20.08 -4.83
CA SER A 19 10.59 20.52 -3.53
C SER A 19 11.72 20.81 -2.53
N LEU A 20 12.81 20.06 -2.59
CA LEU A 20 14.01 20.30 -1.80
C LEU A 20 14.67 21.65 -2.08
N LEU A 21 14.58 22.17 -3.31
CA LEU A 21 15.13 23.49 -3.65
C LEU A 21 14.43 24.62 -2.88
N ASN A 22 13.24 24.35 -2.36
CA ASN A 22 12.44 25.22 -1.52
C ASN A 22 12.45 24.73 -0.05
N SER A 23 13.54 24.12 0.41
CA SER A 23 13.67 23.65 1.80
C SER A 23 14.87 24.25 2.52
N ASP A 24 14.67 24.68 3.76
CA ASP A 24 15.74 25.14 4.65
C ASP A 24 16.44 23.94 5.34
N ASN A 25 15.67 22.94 5.78
CA ASN A 25 16.18 21.71 6.38
C ASN A 25 16.63 20.71 5.30
N LEU A 26 17.87 20.88 4.84
CA LEU A 26 18.46 20.01 3.83
C LEU A 26 18.72 18.57 4.32
N THR A 27 18.87 18.36 5.63
CA THR A 27 19.15 17.03 6.18
C THR A 27 17.96 16.09 5.98
N ASP A 28 16.76 16.51 6.40
CA ASP A 28 15.56 15.72 6.18
C ASP A 28 15.20 15.64 4.71
N GLY A 29 15.39 16.73 3.95
CA GLY A 29 15.17 16.75 2.52
C GLY A 29 16.05 15.73 1.76
N MET A 30 17.34 15.61 2.12
CA MET A 30 18.24 14.59 1.57
C MET A 30 17.80 13.16 1.91
N ASN A 31 17.27 12.93 3.11
CA ASN A 31 16.75 11.63 3.51
C ASN A 31 15.55 11.22 2.64
N TRP A 32 14.61 12.14 2.41
CA TRP A 32 13.48 11.90 1.52
C TRP A 32 13.92 11.66 0.08
N LEU A 33 14.87 12.44 -0.43
CA LEU A 33 15.40 12.30 -1.78
C LEU A 33 16.11 10.94 -1.95
N THR A 34 16.91 10.53 -0.97
CA THR A 34 17.60 9.23 -0.94
C THR A 34 16.60 8.08 -0.99
N MET A 35 15.49 8.20 -0.27
CA MET A 35 14.41 7.21 -0.31
C MET A 35 13.75 7.10 -1.69
N LYS A 36 13.76 8.17 -2.49
CA LYS A 36 13.22 8.19 -3.85
C LYS A 36 14.23 7.83 -4.94
N LEU A 37 15.52 7.68 -4.64
CA LEU A 37 16.53 7.24 -5.61
C LEU A 37 16.14 6.00 -6.42
N PRO A 38 15.47 4.97 -5.86
CA PRO A 38 15.04 3.81 -6.63
C PRO A 38 14.13 4.17 -7.82
N PHE A 39 13.33 5.24 -7.73
CA PHE A 39 12.48 5.70 -8.84
C PHE A 39 13.29 6.24 -10.04
N LEU A 40 14.53 6.66 -9.80
CA LEU A 40 15.46 7.11 -10.85
C LEU A 40 16.38 5.97 -11.31
N LEU A 41 16.98 5.25 -10.37
CA LEU A 41 18.05 4.29 -10.64
C LEU A 41 17.54 2.92 -11.11
N LEU A 42 16.43 2.42 -10.57
CA LEU A 42 15.93 1.10 -10.96
C LEU A 42 15.46 1.03 -12.43
N PRO A 43 14.78 2.04 -13.00
CA PRO A 43 14.51 2.07 -14.42
C PRO A 43 15.78 1.90 -15.27
N ILE A 44 16.86 2.59 -14.93
CA ILE A 44 18.16 2.50 -15.63
C ILE A 44 18.68 1.06 -15.59
N GLY A 45 18.62 0.40 -14.43
CA GLY A 45 19.06 -0.99 -14.26
C GLY A 45 18.19 -2.01 -14.99
N PHE A 46 16.89 -1.77 -15.14
CA PHE A 46 15.97 -2.70 -15.80
C PHE A 46 15.86 -2.52 -17.32
N ILE A 47 16.15 -1.33 -17.86
CA ILE A 47 16.12 -1.07 -19.30
C ILE A 47 16.94 -2.08 -20.13
N PRO A 48 18.19 -2.46 -19.76
CA PRO A 48 18.97 -3.42 -20.54
C PRO A 48 18.53 -4.88 -20.34
N LEU A 49 17.66 -5.18 -19.37
CA LEU A 49 17.21 -6.54 -19.11
C LEU A 49 16.33 -7.06 -20.25
N ARG A 50 16.49 -8.35 -20.55
CA ARG A 50 15.63 -9.09 -21.47
C ARG A 50 14.31 -9.44 -20.80
N ALA A 51 13.27 -9.61 -21.61
CA ALA A 51 11.97 -10.02 -21.14
C ALA A 51 12.05 -11.33 -20.33
N ILE A 52 11.27 -11.40 -19.25
CA ILE A 52 11.19 -12.59 -18.39
C ILE A 52 10.13 -13.52 -18.99
N SER A 53 10.50 -14.78 -19.24
CA SER A 53 9.53 -15.78 -19.69
C SER A 53 8.56 -16.16 -18.57
N LEU A 54 7.33 -16.55 -18.94
CA LEU A 54 6.28 -16.93 -17.98
C LEU A 54 6.76 -17.99 -16.98
N LYS A 55 7.53 -18.99 -17.43
CA LYS A 55 8.11 -20.03 -16.56
C LYS A 55 8.97 -19.43 -15.44
N HIS A 56 9.88 -18.51 -15.76
CA HIS A 56 10.73 -17.88 -14.75
C HIS A 56 9.93 -16.95 -13.83
N LEU A 57 8.94 -16.24 -14.36
CA LEU A 57 8.03 -15.42 -13.57
C LEU A 57 7.27 -16.25 -12.53
N LEU A 58 6.72 -17.40 -12.94
CA LEU A 58 5.98 -18.30 -12.05
C LEU A 58 6.88 -18.91 -10.96
N ILE A 59 8.16 -19.18 -11.26
CA ILE A 59 9.14 -19.63 -10.26
C ILE A 59 9.38 -18.51 -9.23
N LEU A 60 9.68 -17.29 -9.67
CA LEU A 60 9.91 -16.14 -8.78
C LEU A 60 8.69 -15.87 -7.89
N PHE A 61 7.49 -15.91 -8.47
CA PHE A 61 6.23 -15.76 -7.75
C PHE A 61 5.99 -16.87 -6.73
N SER A 62 6.28 -18.12 -7.08
CA SER A 62 6.16 -19.24 -6.14
C SER A 62 7.13 -19.12 -4.97
N LEU A 63 8.38 -18.72 -5.23
CA LEU A 63 9.38 -18.45 -4.20
C LEU A 63 8.96 -17.30 -3.29
N PHE A 64 8.42 -16.23 -3.86
CA PHE A 64 7.89 -15.09 -3.10
C PHE A 64 6.76 -15.52 -2.15
N VAL A 65 5.76 -16.26 -2.66
CA VAL A 65 4.64 -16.76 -1.84
C VAL A 65 5.15 -17.71 -0.74
N LEU A 66 6.12 -18.57 -1.04
CA LEU A 66 6.71 -19.48 -0.07
C LEU A 66 7.43 -18.71 1.07
N ILE A 67 8.24 -17.70 0.73
CA ILE A 67 8.95 -16.86 1.72
C ILE A 67 7.96 -16.12 2.61
N ILE A 68 6.91 -15.53 2.03
CA ILE A 68 5.89 -14.82 2.82
C ILE A 68 5.11 -15.80 3.69
N SER A 69 4.74 -16.98 3.19
CA SER A 69 4.06 -18.01 3.99
C SER A 69 4.92 -18.51 5.17
N ALA A 70 6.23 -18.66 4.96
CA ALA A 70 7.17 -19.01 6.02
C ALA A 70 7.29 -17.87 7.07
N SER A 71 7.36 -16.62 6.61
CA SER A 71 7.36 -15.45 7.50
C SER A 71 6.07 -15.36 8.33
N VAL A 72 4.91 -15.62 7.71
CA VAL A 72 3.61 -15.62 8.42
C VAL A 72 3.56 -16.72 9.47
N SER A 73 4.09 -17.91 9.15
CA SER A 73 4.23 -19.00 10.14
C SER A 73 5.06 -18.56 11.35
N PHE A 74 6.18 -17.87 11.13
CA PHE A 74 7.01 -17.35 12.22
C PHE A 74 6.25 -16.33 13.09
N VAL A 75 5.53 -15.40 12.46
CA VAL A 75 4.69 -14.41 13.16
C VAL A 75 3.60 -15.08 14.01
N LEU A 76 2.95 -16.11 13.48
CA LEU A 76 1.92 -16.86 14.22
C LEU A 76 2.51 -17.66 15.39
N ILE A 77 3.70 -18.24 15.23
CA ILE A 77 4.41 -18.92 16.32
C ILE A 77 4.76 -17.94 17.44
N ASP A 78 5.28 -16.76 17.08
CA ASP A 78 5.60 -15.71 18.05
C ASP A 78 4.34 -15.20 18.75
N TYR A 79 3.27 -14.97 17.99
CA TYR A 79 1.96 -14.61 18.52
C TYR A 79 1.43 -15.63 19.53
N TYR A 80 1.51 -16.93 19.23
CA TYR A 80 1.08 -17.99 20.14
C TYR A 80 1.89 -18.01 21.44
N ARG A 81 3.19 -17.72 21.37
CA ARG A 81 4.07 -17.65 22.55
C ARG A 81 3.82 -16.43 23.43
N MET A 82 3.45 -15.30 22.83
CA MET A 82 3.31 -14.01 23.49
C MET A 82 1.85 -13.59 23.71
N HIS A 83 0.87 -14.47 23.45
CA HIS A 83 -0.56 -14.11 23.41
C HIS A 83 -1.07 -13.45 24.70
N ASN A 84 -0.50 -13.80 25.86
CA ASN A 84 -0.90 -13.25 27.17
C ASN A 84 -0.46 -11.79 27.39
N ASP A 85 0.48 -11.28 26.58
CA ASP A 85 1.07 -9.94 26.74
C ASP A 85 0.51 -8.88 25.76
N ILE A 86 -0.37 -9.27 24.83
CA ILE A 86 -0.88 -8.37 23.78
C ILE A 86 -2.21 -7.73 24.22
N ASN A 87 -2.17 -6.43 24.49
CA ASN A 87 -3.33 -5.66 24.94
C ASN A 87 -4.12 -5.10 23.75
N TYR A 88 -4.86 -5.95 23.05
CA TYR A 88 -5.75 -5.53 21.95
C TYR A 88 -6.78 -4.47 22.34
N TRP A 89 -7.13 -4.36 23.63
CA TRP A 89 -7.99 -3.31 24.18
C TRP A 89 -7.41 -1.88 24.06
N ARG A 90 -6.08 -1.75 23.88
CA ARG A 90 -5.39 -0.48 23.62
C ARG A 90 -5.06 -0.27 22.14
N GLY A 91 -5.59 -1.10 21.25
CA GLY A 91 -5.30 -1.01 19.82
C GLY A 91 -3.96 -1.63 19.39
N ASP A 92 -3.33 -2.43 20.26
CA ASP A 92 -2.10 -3.14 19.92
C ASP A 92 -2.31 -4.06 18.71
N VAL A 93 -1.24 -4.20 17.93
CA VAL A 93 -1.20 -5.09 16.78
C VAL A 93 -0.29 -6.28 17.07
N MET A 94 -0.59 -7.40 16.41
CA MET A 94 0.36 -8.51 16.35
C MET A 94 1.70 -7.98 15.84
N LYS A 95 2.80 -8.29 16.55
CA LYS A 95 4.14 -7.88 16.15
C LYS A 95 4.48 -8.55 14.82
N THR A 96 4.93 -7.74 13.87
CA THR A 96 5.35 -8.19 12.53
C THR A 96 6.81 -7.80 12.31
N PRO A 97 7.53 -8.44 11.37
CA PRO A 97 8.97 -8.22 11.19
C PRO A 97 9.36 -6.76 10.89
N PHE A 98 8.41 -6.02 10.32
CA PHE A 98 8.46 -4.58 10.09
C PHE A 98 7.05 -4.01 10.26
N SER A 99 6.77 -2.79 9.78
CA SER A 99 5.43 -2.18 9.85
C SER A 99 4.31 -3.16 9.46
N HIS A 100 3.37 -3.39 10.38
CA HIS A 100 2.20 -4.26 10.20
C HIS A 100 1.33 -3.85 9.01
N ILE A 101 1.33 -2.54 8.68
CA ILE A 101 0.68 -1.97 7.51
C ILE A 101 1.31 -2.51 6.24
N ARG A 102 2.63 -2.35 6.08
CA ARG A 102 3.36 -2.86 4.90
C ARG A 102 3.30 -4.37 4.82
N TYR A 103 3.40 -5.05 5.96
CA TYR A 103 3.33 -6.50 6.02
C TYR A 103 1.98 -7.01 5.53
N SER A 104 0.87 -6.37 5.94
CA SER A 104 -0.47 -6.73 5.48
C SER A 104 -0.67 -6.54 3.97
N LEU A 105 -0.06 -5.52 3.36
CA LEU A 105 -0.11 -5.30 1.92
C LEU A 105 0.69 -6.37 1.16
N ILE A 106 1.85 -6.77 1.68
CA ILE A 106 2.66 -7.86 1.13
C ILE A 106 1.89 -9.19 1.19
N VAL A 107 1.27 -9.49 2.33
CA VAL A 107 0.41 -10.68 2.47
C VAL A 107 -0.74 -10.64 1.47
N CYS A 108 -1.45 -9.50 1.37
CA CYS A 108 -2.52 -9.30 0.39
C CYS A 108 -2.02 -9.57 -1.04
N MET A 109 -0.85 -9.03 -1.39
CA MET A 109 -0.22 -9.22 -2.68
C MET A 109 0.13 -10.69 -2.95
N SER A 110 0.68 -11.39 -1.94
CA SER A 110 1.01 -12.82 -2.02
C SER A 110 -0.21 -13.70 -2.25
N ILE A 111 -1.39 -13.34 -1.71
CA ILE A 111 -2.64 -14.07 -1.99
C ILE A 111 -2.94 -14.05 -3.50
N PHE A 112 -2.91 -12.88 -4.12
CA PHE A 112 -3.20 -12.77 -5.56
C PHE A 112 -2.10 -13.38 -6.44
N ILE A 113 -0.83 -13.30 -6.01
CA ILE A 113 0.27 -13.99 -6.69
C ILE A 113 0.06 -15.51 -6.64
N ALA A 114 -0.32 -16.06 -5.48
CA ALA A 114 -0.60 -17.48 -5.34
C ALA A 114 -1.77 -17.92 -6.24
N LEU A 115 -2.82 -17.12 -6.34
CA LEU A 115 -3.93 -17.36 -7.27
C LEU A 115 -3.49 -17.26 -8.75
N TYR A 116 -2.58 -16.35 -9.07
CA TYR A 116 -1.99 -16.26 -10.41
C TYR A 116 -1.17 -17.50 -10.76
N VAL A 117 -0.34 -18.00 -9.85
CA VAL A 117 0.40 -19.25 -10.08
C VAL A 117 -0.57 -20.44 -10.17
N PHE A 118 -1.62 -20.48 -9.35
CA PHE A 118 -2.65 -21.53 -9.38
C PHE A 118 -3.30 -21.68 -10.75
N ILE A 119 -3.66 -20.60 -11.43
CA ILE A 119 -4.33 -20.69 -12.74
C ILE A 119 -3.37 -21.02 -13.90
N HIS A 120 -2.06 -20.78 -13.73
CA HIS A 120 -1.04 -21.01 -14.77
C HIS A 120 -0.20 -22.27 -14.56
N THR A 121 -0.48 -23.07 -13.53
CA THR A 121 0.23 -24.33 -13.25
C THR A 121 -0.76 -25.50 -13.23
N HIS A 122 -0.34 -26.65 -13.76
CA HIS A 122 -1.17 -27.87 -13.83
C HIS A 122 -0.68 -29.02 -12.95
N SER A 123 0.45 -28.84 -12.26
CA SER A 123 1.04 -29.83 -11.36
C SER A 123 0.48 -29.71 -9.93
N ILE A 124 0.96 -30.55 -9.00
CA ILE A 124 0.67 -30.45 -7.56
C ILE A 124 0.91 -29.04 -6.99
N GLN A 125 1.81 -28.28 -7.60
CA GLN A 125 2.08 -26.88 -7.28
C GLN A 125 0.80 -26.04 -7.23
N ARG A 126 -0.16 -26.30 -8.12
CA ARG A 126 -1.45 -25.61 -8.15
C ARG A 126 -2.16 -25.72 -6.79
N PHE A 127 -2.33 -26.94 -6.28
CA PHE A 127 -3.01 -27.16 -5.00
C PHE A 127 -2.24 -26.59 -3.82
N VAL A 128 -0.90 -26.64 -3.86
CA VAL A 128 -0.05 -25.99 -2.85
C VAL A 128 -0.27 -24.48 -2.84
N MET A 129 -0.29 -23.83 -4.00
CA MET A 129 -0.54 -22.39 -4.11
C MET A 129 -1.95 -22.01 -3.65
N LEU A 130 -2.97 -22.82 -3.95
CA LEU A 130 -4.33 -22.60 -3.43
C LEU A 130 -4.36 -22.70 -1.90
N GLY A 131 -3.72 -23.72 -1.33
CA GLY A 131 -3.59 -23.87 0.12
C GLY A 131 -2.88 -22.67 0.77
N MET A 132 -1.80 -22.18 0.16
CA MET A 132 -1.09 -20.96 0.61
C MET A 132 -1.96 -19.71 0.49
N ALA A 133 -2.73 -19.55 -0.60
CA ALA A 133 -3.65 -18.42 -0.75
C ALA A 133 -4.71 -18.40 0.37
N ILE A 134 -5.32 -19.55 0.67
CA ILE A 134 -6.31 -19.69 1.76
C ILE A 134 -5.65 -19.41 3.12
N TYR A 135 -4.48 -19.99 3.37
CA TYR A 135 -3.73 -19.76 4.60
C TYR A 135 -3.40 -18.27 4.82
N LEU A 136 -2.87 -17.60 3.80
CA LEU A 136 -2.55 -16.17 3.84
C LEU A 136 -3.80 -15.31 3.99
N LEU A 137 -4.93 -15.71 3.38
CA LEU A 137 -6.21 -15.03 3.53
C LEU A 137 -6.74 -15.10 4.96
N LEU A 138 -6.67 -16.28 5.58
CA LEU A 138 -7.03 -16.46 7.00
C LEU A 138 -6.13 -15.60 7.89
N PHE A 139 -4.81 -15.63 7.65
CA PHE A 139 -3.87 -14.80 8.39
C PHE A 139 -4.15 -13.30 8.23
N LEU A 140 -4.47 -12.81 7.03
CA LEU A 140 -4.80 -11.41 6.78
C LEU A 140 -5.97 -10.94 7.66
N HIS A 141 -6.96 -11.81 7.88
CA HIS A 141 -8.09 -11.54 8.77
C HIS A 141 -7.73 -11.62 10.25
N VAL A 142 -6.86 -12.56 10.65
CA VAL A 142 -6.34 -12.64 12.02
C VAL A 142 -5.51 -11.41 12.37
N LEU A 143 -4.64 -10.97 11.45
CA LEU A 143 -3.82 -9.77 11.59
C LEU A 143 -4.69 -8.49 11.66
N ALA A 144 -5.84 -8.50 10.99
CA ALA A 144 -6.87 -7.46 11.02
C ALA A 144 -6.31 -6.03 10.80
N VAL A 145 -5.35 -5.88 9.89
CA VAL A 145 -4.80 -4.55 9.54
C VAL A 145 -5.64 -3.96 8.41
N ARG A 146 -6.19 -2.77 8.65
CA ARG A 146 -7.23 -2.15 7.82
C ARG A 146 -6.79 -1.89 6.39
N SER A 147 -5.59 -1.33 6.19
CA SER A 147 -5.05 -1.06 4.85
C SER A 147 -4.96 -2.33 4.00
N GLY A 148 -4.49 -3.44 4.58
CA GLY A 148 -4.40 -4.74 3.91
C GLY A 148 -5.77 -5.34 3.58
N LEU A 149 -6.73 -5.26 4.51
CA LEU A 149 -8.09 -5.75 4.29
C LEU A 149 -8.82 -4.93 3.22
N VAL A 150 -8.80 -3.60 3.32
CA VAL A 150 -9.41 -2.70 2.32
C VAL A 150 -8.80 -2.96 0.95
N ALA A 151 -7.47 -3.08 0.86
CA ALA A 151 -6.79 -3.41 -0.39
C ALA A 151 -7.24 -4.77 -0.96
N PHE A 152 -7.37 -5.79 -0.12
CA PHE A 152 -7.84 -7.12 -0.53
C PHE A 152 -9.28 -7.08 -1.05
N TYR A 153 -10.21 -6.52 -0.27
CA TYR A 153 -11.63 -6.46 -0.63
C TYR A 153 -11.88 -5.59 -1.86
N LEU A 154 -11.21 -4.44 -1.97
CA LEU A 154 -11.31 -3.56 -3.14
C LEU A 154 -10.75 -4.24 -4.40
N SER A 155 -9.60 -4.91 -4.29
CA SER A 155 -9.00 -5.64 -5.41
C SER A 155 -9.89 -6.79 -5.88
N THR A 156 -10.46 -7.54 -4.94
CA THR A 156 -11.39 -8.64 -5.23
C THR A 156 -12.68 -8.12 -5.86
N PHE A 157 -13.22 -7.01 -5.36
CA PHE A 157 -14.40 -6.36 -5.93
C PHE A 157 -14.15 -5.90 -7.38
N ILE A 158 -13.05 -5.18 -7.63
CA ILE A 158 -12.70 -4.70 -8.97
C ILE A 158 -12.51 -5.88 -9.93
N LEU A 159 -11.84 -6.95 -9.50
CA LEU A 159 -11.70 -8.16 -10.31
C LEU A 159 -13.03 -8.85 -10.58
N ALA A 160 -13.90 -8.96 -9.58
CA ALA A 160 -15.22 -9.58 -9.74
C ALA A 160 -16.10 -8.78 -10.72
N VAL A 161 -16.11 -7.45 -10.61
CA VAL A 161 -16.81 -6.55 -11.54
C VAL A 161 -16.22 -6.69 -12.94
N TYR A 162 -14.90 -6.62 -13.08
CA TYR A 162 -14.21 -6.79 -14.36
C TYR A 162 -14.56 -8.12 -15.02
N TYR A 163 -14.46 -9.24 -14.28
CA TYR A 163 -14.80 -10.58 -14.77
C TYR A 163 -16.27 -10.70 -15.16
N THR A 164 -17.17 -10.20 -14.33
CA THR A 164 -18.63 -10.26 -14.55
C THR A 164 -19.02 -9.51 -15.81
N ILE A 165 -18.51 -8.29 -16.01
CA ILE A 165 -18.81 -7.47 -17.19
C ILE A 165 -18.22 -8.09 -18.46
N THR A 166 -16.96 -8.51 -18.41
CA THR A 166 -16.25 -9.05 -19.59
C THR A 166 -16.82 -10.38 -20.06
N HIS A 167 -17.22 -11.26 -19.15
CA HIS A 167 -17.72 -12.59 -19.47
C HIS A 167 -19.25 -12.71 -19.40
N LYS A 168 -19.96 -11.63 -19.04
CA LYS A 168 -21.43 -11.58 -18.86
C LYS A 168 -21.97 -12.59 -17.83
N LYS A 169 -21.15 -12.95 -16.85
CA LYS A 169 -21.40 -13.98 -15.83
C LYS A 169 -22.05 -13.42 -14.56
N TRP A 170 -23.27 -12.91 -14.71
CA TRP A 170 -23.97 -12.17 -13.64
C TRP A 170 -24.28 -13.02 -12.40
N ILE A 171 -24.55 -14.31 -12.56
CA ILE A 171 -24.84 -15.21 -11.44
C ILE A 171 -23.59 -15.41 -10.58
N GLU A 172 -22.44 -15.70 -11.20
CA GLU A 172 -21.16 -15.78 -10.50
C GLU A 172 -20.80 -14.43 -9.87
N GLY A 173 -21.06 -13.32 -10.57
CA GLY A 173 -20.89 -11.97 -10.05
C GLY A 173 -21.67 -11.71 -8.76
N VAL A 174 -22.95 -12.11 -8.71
CA VAL A 174 -23.77 -12.03 -7.49
C VAL A 174 -23.20 -12.90 -6.38
N SER A 175 -22.76 -14.13 -6.69
CA SER A 175 -22.11 -15.00 -5.70
C SER A 175 -20.84 -14.37 -5.12
N PHE A 176 -20.02 -13.71 -5.94
CA PHE A 176 -18.84 -12.97 -5.47
C PHE A 176 -19.23 -11.79 -4.59
N ALA A 177 -20.26 -11.02 -4.97
CA ALA A 177 -20.75 -9.90 -4.16
C ALA A 177 -21.27 -10.36 -2.79
N VAL A 178 -22.00 -11.47 -2.74
CA VAL A 178 -22.43 -12.09 -1.48
C VAL A 178 -21.21 -12.50 -0.65
N GLY A 179 -20.21 -13.14 -1.27
CA GLY A 179 -18.97 -13.52 -0.59
C GLY A 179 -18.20 -12.32 0.01
N LEU A 180 -18.11 -11.21 -0.73
CA LEU A 180 -17.46 -9.97 -0.28
C LEU A 180 -18.10 -9.37 0.98
N ILE A 181 -19.40 -9.60 1.19
CA ILE A 181 -20.13 -9.16 2.38
C ILE A 181 -20.07 -10.21 3.48
N LEU A 182 -20.25 -11.49 3.12
CA LEU A 182 -20.35 -12.58 4.07
C LEU A 182 -19.02 -12.85 4.78
N VAL A 183 -17.88 -12.79 4.09
CA VAL A 183 -16.57 -13.07 4.69
C VAL A 183 -16.23 -12.10 5.84
N PRO A 184 -16.34 -10.76 5.69
CA PRO A 184 -16.13 -9.84 6.82
C PRO A 184 -17.11 -10.06 7.97
N VAL A 185 -18.38 -10.36 7.67
CA VAL A 185 -19.40 -10.64 8.70
C VAL A 185 -19.04 -11.90 9.48
N LEU A 186 -18.66 -12.98 8.80
CA LEU A 186 -18.17 -14.19 9.44
C LEU A 186 -16.89 -13.93 10.24
N ALA A 187 -15.94 -13.16 9.70
CA ALA A 187 -14.73 -12.78 10.41
C ALA A 187 -15.02 -12.01 11.71
N TYR A 188 -15.98 -11.08 11.70
CA TYR A 188 -16.41 -10.35 12.91
C TYR A 188 -17.00 -11.27 14.00
N ASN A 189 -17.72 -12.31 13.60
CA ASN A 189 -18.35 -13.23 14.55
C ASN A 189 -17.42 -14.35 15.03
N LEU A 190 -16.48 -14.79 14.18
CA LEU A 190 -15.65 -15.97 14.43
C LEU A 190 -14.24 -15.63 14.91
N LEU A 191 -13.71 -14.43 14.61
CA LEU A 191 -12.34 -14.05 14.94
C LEU A 191 -12.31 -12.95 16.02
N PRO A 192 -11.89 -13.27 17.26
CA PRO A 192 -11.84 -12.31 18.36
C PRO A 192 -10.99 -11.07 18.05
N THR A 193 -9.84 -11.26 17.38
CA THR A 193 -8.93 -10.15 17.03
C THR A 193 -9.58 -9.17 16.05
N PHE A 194 -10.29 -9.68 15.04
CA PHE A 194 -11.02 -8.85 14.09
C PHE A 194 -12.14 -8.07 14.78
N LYS A 195 -12.95 -8.75 15.62
CA LYS A 195 -14.02 -8.13 16.40
C LYS A 195 -13.52 -7.00 17.30
N GLN A 196 -12.46 -7.27 18.07
CA GLN A 196 -11.87 -6.28 18.98
C GLN A 196 -11.35 -5.06 18.22
N LYS A 197 -10.70 -5.24 17.08
CA LYS A 197 -10.21 -4.12 16.27
C LYS A 197 -11.32 -3.26 15.67
N ILE A 198 -12.40 -3.87 15.19
CA ILE A 198 -13.56 -3.10 14.71
C ILE A 198 -14.19 -2.31 15.85
N ASN A 199 -14.36 -2.92 17.03
CA ASN A 199 -14.93 -2.24 18.19
C ASN A 199 -14.02 -1.10 18.70
N TYR A 200 -12.70 -1.32 18.76
CA TYR A 200 -11.74 -0.28 19.14
C TYR A 200 -11.75 0.88 18.15
N MET A 201 -11.78 0.61 16.83
CA MET A 201 -11.88 1.67 15.81
C MET A 201 -13.13 2.54 16.01
N HIS A 202 -14.28 1.92 16.30
CA HIS A 202 -15.50 2.67 16.60
C HIS A 202 -15.34 3.54 17.85
N TYR A 203 -14.81 2.97 18.94
CA TYR A 203 -14.51 3.72 20.16
C TYR A 203 -13.55 4.89 19.91
N ASP A 204 -12.45 4.66 19.19
CA ASP A 204 -11.40 5.63 18.91
C ASP A 204 -11.95 6.83 18.12
N ILE A 205 -12.64 6.56 17.00
CA ILE A 205 -13.25 7.61 16.17
C ILE A 205 -14.32 8.39 16.95
N THR A 206 -15.21 7.71 17.66
CA THR A 206 -16.27 8.39 18.45
C THR A 206 -15.70 9.24 19.58
N SER A 207 -14.64 8.76 20.25
CA SER A 207 -13.95 9.52 21.28
C SER A 207 -13.36 10.80 20.69
N TYR A 208 -12.60 10.70 19.59
CA TYR A 208 -12.03 11.87 18.91
C TYR A 208 -13.10 12.87 18.45
N MET A 209 -14.19 12.40 17.85
CA MET A 209 -15.30 13.26 17.42
C MET A 209 -15.99 13.99 18.58
N SER A 210 -15.97 13.40 19.79
CA SER A 210 -16.62 13.97 20.97
C SER A 210 -15.73 14.93 21.76
N SER A 211 -14.44 14.61 21.90
CA SER A 211 -13.49 15.38 22.71
C SER A 211 -12.68 16.40 21.90
N GLY A 212 -12.49 16.16 20.60
CA GLY A 212 -11.52 16.87 19.76
C GLY A 212 -10.06 16.56 20.12
N ASP A 213 -9.82 15.60 21.02
CA ASP A 213 -8.50 15.20 21.50
C ASP A 213 -8.10 13.87 20.88
N ALA A 214 -6.91 13.83 20.27
CA ALA A 214 -6.32 12.67 19.62
C ALA A 214 -5.25 11.97 20.48
N VAL A 215 -5.01 12.41 21.72
CA VAL A 215 -4.04 11.78 22.63
C VAL A 215 -4.41 10.31 22.85
N ASP A 216 -3.42 9.42 22.71
CA ASP A 216 -3.56 7.95 22.83
C ASP A 216 -4.57 7.28 21.88
N LEU A 217 -5.06 8.01 20.87
CA LEU A 217 -5.96 7.49 19.84
C LEU A 217 -5.20 7.20 18.54
N SER A 218 -5.31 5.98 18.04
CA SER A 218 -4.62 5.59 16.80
C SER A 218 -5.27 6.19 15.56
N ASP A 219 -6.60 6.21 15.52
CA ASP A 219 -7.39 6.76 14.41
C ASP A 219 -7.65 8.25 14.54
N GLY A 220 -7.90 8.74 15.75
CA GLY A 220 -7.91 10.16 16.06
C GLY A 220 -6.63 10.86 15.57
N GLN A 221 -5.45 10.30 15.87
CA GLN A 221 -4.17 10.86 15.39
C GLN A 221 -4.05 10.92 13.87
N ARG A 222 -4.64 9.95 13.16
CA ARG A 222 -4.63 9.96 11.68
C ARG A 222 -5.51 11.07 11.15
N LEU A 223 -6.75 11.16 11.63
CA LEU A 223 -7.69 12.22 11.22
C LEU A 223 -7.11 13.60 11.51
N PHE A 224 -6.53 13.77 12.70
CA PHE A 224 -5.90 15.01 13.11
C PHE A 224 -4.68 15.36 12.22
N SER A 225 -3.85 14.38 11.85
CA SER A 225 -2.75 14.61 10.90
C SER A 225 -3.20 15.02 9.50
N LEU A 226 -4.37 14.56 9.07
CA LEU A 226 -4.96 14.96 7.79
C LEU A 226 -5.53 16.38 7.87
N GLU A 227 -6.14 16.75 8.99
CA GLU A 227 -6.64 18.10 9.23
C GLU A 227 -5.50 19.12 9.23
N MET A 228 -4.45 18.87 10.02
CA MET A 228 -3.28 19.73 10.08
C MET A 228 -2.57 19.79 8.73
N GLY A 229 -2.38 18.65 8.05
CA GLY A 229 -1.80 18.63 6.71
C GLY A 229 -2.63 19.44 5.70
N TRP A 230 -3.96 19.35 5.76
CA TRP A 230 -4.82 20.15 4.88
C TRP A 230 -4.73 21.64 5.16
N LYS A 231 -4.65 22.03 6.44
CA LYS A 231 -4.41 23.42 6.84
C LYS A 231 -3.08 23.92 6.29
N THR A 232 -1.98 23.18 6.49
CA THR A 232 -0.65 23.54 5.98
C THR A 232 -0.63 23.68 4.45
N PHE A 233 -1.27 22.75 3.73
CA PHE A 233 -1.35 22.82 2.28
C PHE A 233 -2.07 24.08 1.80
N ARG A 234 -3.15 24.50 2.47
CA ARG A 234 -3.86 25.75 2.12
C ARG A 234 -3.03 27.00 2.34
N GLU A 235 -2.12 26.97 3.30
CA GLU A 235 -1.18 28.08 3.55
C GLU A 235 -0.05 28.12 2.50
N HIS A 236 0.30 26.99 1.88
CA HIS A 236 1.46 26.84 0.97
C HIS A 236 1.09 26.17 -0.37
N MET A 237 -0.02 26.55 -0.99
CA MET A 237 -0.66 25.76 -2.06
C MET A 237 0.21 25.51 -3.31
N VAL A 238 1.06 26.47 -3.72
CA VAL A 238 1.72 26.41 -5.04
C VAL A 238 2.96 25.51 -5.00
N PHE A 239 3.90 25.82 -4.10
CA PHE A 239 5.19 25.14 -4.00
C PHE A 239 5.32 24.22 -2.78
N GLY A 240 4.33 24.22 -1.90
CA GLY A 240 4.41 23.52 -0.61
C GLY A 240 5.39 24.20 0.33
N VAL A 241 5.65 23.51 1.44
CA VAL A 241 6.55 23.98 2.49
C VAL A 241 8.00 23.58 2.24
N GLY A 242 8.26 22.73 1.24
CA GLY A 242 9.53 22.06 1.05
C GLY A 242 9.54 20.64 1.65
N ALA A 243 10.19 19.70 0.95
CA ALA A 243 10.29 18.32 1.42
C ALA A 243 11.12 18.19 2.69
N GLY A 244 12.12 19.07 2.86
CA GLY A 244 12.94 19.14 4.06
C GLY A 244 12.19 19.68 5.27
N ASP A 245 11.35 20.69 5.07
CA ASP A 245 10.71 21.41 6.18
C ASP A 245 9.34 20.83 6.57
N LEU A 246 8.90 19.76 5.90
CA LEU A 246 7.60 19.12 6.17
C LEU A 246 7.43 18.76 7.64
N ILE A 247 8.46 18.19 8.27
CA ILE A 247 8.41 17.79 9.69
C ILE A 247 8.28 19.02 10.58
N ASP A 248 9.12 20.03 10.34
CA ASP A 248 9.19 21.24 11.16
C ASP A 248 7.88 22.03 11.10
N GLU A 249 7.31 22.17 9.91
CA GLU A 249 6.06 22.89 9.70
C GLU A 249 4.84 22.13 10.24
N MET A 250 4.77 20.80 10.06
CA MET A 250 3.73 19.99 10.71
C MET A 250 3.83 20.12 12.24
N ASN A 251 5.03 20.07 12.80
CA ASN A 251 5.26 20.23 14.23
C ASN A 251 4.85 21.62 14.74
N ARG A 252 5.03 22.67 13.94
CA ARG A 252 4.55 24.03 14.27
C ARG A 252 3.02 24.06 14.33
N GLN A 253 2.34 23.51 13.32
CA GLN A 253 0.88 23.47 13.26
C GLN A 253 0.27 22.70 14.43
N TYR A 254 0.91 21.60 14.85
CA TYR A 254 0.47 20.86 16.03
C TYR A 254 0.54 21.72 17.30
N ARG A 255 1.66 22.40 17.56
CA ARG A 255 1.83 23.28 18.74
C ARG A 255 0.84 24.45 18.75
N ASP A 256 0.55 25.02 17.57
CA ASP A 256 -0.37 26.14 17.45
C ASP A 256 -1.84 25.73 17.69
N TYR A 257 -2.19 24.47 17.47
CA TYR A 257 -3.55 23.95 17.64
C TYR A 257 -3.81 23.41 19.05
N GLN A 258 -2.88 22.60 19.58
CA GLN A 258 -2.94 22.03 20.91
C GLN A 258 -1.52 22.00 21.50
N ASP A 259 -1.33 22.58 22.69
CA ASP A 259 -0.05 22.58 23.43
C ASP A 259 0.23 21.19 24.05
N ILE A 260 0.11 20.15 23.24
CA ILE A 260 0.18 18.76 23.66
C ILE A 260 1.27 18.10 22.82
N GLU A 261 2.16 17.36 23.48
CA GLU A 261 3.05 16.38 22.85
C GLU A 261 2.25 15.18 22.31
N ILE A 262 1.28 15.43 21.42
CA ILE A 262 0.68 14.37 20.64
C ILE A 262 1.82 13.71 19.85
N SER A 263 1.73 12.40 19.65
CA SER A 263 2.59 11.70 18.68
C SER A 263 2.45 12.42 17.33
N ARG A 264 3.43 13.28 17.01
CA ARG A 264 3.45 14.16 15.85
C ARG A 264 3.52 13.30 14.59
N ARG A 265 2.36 12.87 14.12
CA ARG A 265 2.26 12.05 12.91
C ARG A 265 2.31 12.98 11.71
N LEU A 266 3.10 12.60 10.72
CA LEU A 266 3.03 13.22 9.42
C LEU A 266 1.72 12.81 8.71
N PRO A 267 1.28 13.53 7.67
CA PRO A 267 0.00 13.25 7.03
C PRO A 267 -0.12 11.78 6.59
N HIS A 268 -1.09 11.05 7.16
CA HIS A 268 -1.40 9.65 6.81
C HIS A 268 -2.14 9.53 5.48
N ASN A 269 -1.65 10.18 4.44
CA ASN A 269 -2.15 10.09 3.08
C ASN A 269 -1.04 10.54 2.14
N GLN A 270 -0.67 9.70 1.16
CA GLN A 270 0.43 9.97 0.25
C GLN A 270 0.21 11.23 -0.59
N TRP A 271 -1.02 11.47 -1.02
CA TRP A 271 -1.35 12.63 -1.85
C TRP A 271 -1.26 13.92 -1.04
N LEU A 272 -1.81 13.92 0.19
CA LEU A 272 -1.69 15.06 1.08
C LEU A 272 -0.24 15.32 1.50
N TRP A 273 0.54 14.27 1.73
CA TRP A 273 1.99 14.40 1.98
C TRP A 273 2.70 15.15 0.85
N VAL A 274 2.45 14.74 -0.40
CA VAL A 274 3.01 15.42 -1.57
C VAL A 274 2.48 16.84 -1.69
N ALA A 275 1.19 17.06 -1.43
CA ALA A 275 0.57 18.38 -1.44
C ALA A 275 1.25 19.34 -0.46
N VAL A 276 1.44 18.92 0.78
CA VAL A 276 2.06 19.76 1.82
C VAL A 276 3.53 20.04 1.48
N SER A 277 4.29 19.00 1.17
CA SER A 277 5.72 19.15 0.90
C SER A 277 6.03 19.94 -0.39
N SER A 278 5.23 19.76 -1.44
CA SER A 278 5.60 20.19 -2.81
C SER A 278 4.52 20.99 -3.54
N GLY A 279 3.41 21.26 -2.88
CA GLY A 279 2.29 22.04 -3.43
C GLY A 279 1.61 21.38 -4.61
N LEU A 280 0.83 22.19 -5.33
CA LEU A 280 0.10 21.77 -6.52
C LEU A 280 1.05 21.33 -7.64
N PHE A 281 2.22 21.98 -7.76
CA PHE A 281 3.21 21.59 -8.77
C PHE A 281 3.72 20.16 -8.54
N GLY A 282 4.10 19.83 -7.29
CA GLY A 282 4.50 18.47 -6.93
C GLY A 282 3.36 17.46 -7.09
N LEU A 283 2.12 17.84 -6.73
CA LEU A 283 0.94 17.00 -6.96
C LEU A 283 0.73 16.65 -8.44
N ILE A 284 0.95 17.58 -9.35
CA ILE A 284 0.83 17.32 -10.80
C ILE A 284 1.91 16.33 -11.25
N LEU A 285 3.16 16.52 -10.83
CA LEU A 285 4.26 15.61 -11.18
C LEU A 285 4.02 14.21 -10.62
N PHE A 286 3.63 14.12 -9.34
CA PHE A 286 3.32 12.86 -8.69
C PHE A 286 2.10 12.17 -9.33
N GLY A 287 1.04 12.94 -9.61
CA GLY A 287 -0.15 12.46 -10.31
C GLY A 287 0.17 11.92 -11.71
N ALA A 288 1.02 12.62 -12.46
CA ALA A 288 1.51 12.13 -13.75
C ALA A 288 2.29 10.81 -13.60
N ALA A 289 3.13 10.68 -12.57
CA ALA A 289 3.89 9.47 -12.28
C ALA A 289 3.00 8.25 -11.96
N MET A 290 1.86 8.48 -11.29
CA MET A 290 0.94 7.43 -10.86
C MET A 290 -0.09 7.07 -11.96
N ILE A 291 -0.62 8.07 -12.66
CA ILE A 291 -1.77 7.91 -13.58
C ILE A 291 -1.34 7.59 -15.01
N LEU A 292 -0.32 8.28 -15.54
CA LEU A 292 0.09 8.08 -16.94
C LEU A 292 0.51 6.64 -17.24
N PRO A 293 1.21 5.90 -16.35
CA PRO A 293 1.51 4.51 -16.63
C PRO A 293 0.28 3.64 -16.84
N LEU A 294 -0.82 3.89 -16.12
CA LEU A 294 -2.08 3.16 -16.30
C LEU A 294 -2.59 3.34 -17.72
N TRP A 295 -2.52 4.57 -18.24
CA TRP A 295 -2.92 4.86 -19.61
C TRP A 295 -2.03 4.15 -20.63
N PHE A 296 -0.71 4.25 -20.50
CA PHE A 296 0.23 3.65 -21.47
C PHE A 296 0.20 2.12 -21.45
N MET A 297 0.01 1.52 -20.27
CA MET A 297 0.01 0.06 -20.10
C MET A 297 -1.38 -0.57 -20.26
N ARG A 298 -2.46 0.20 -20.42
CA ARG A 298 -3.86 -0.30 -20.39
C ARG A 298 -4.15 -1.52 -21.27
N LYS A 299 -3.51 -1.63 -22.43
CA LYS A 299 -3.69 -2.75 -23.37
C LYS A 299 -2.89 -4.00 -23.00
N GLN A 300 -1.92 -3.86 -22.12
CA GLN A 300 -0.94 -4.89 -21.70
C GLN A 300 -1.09 -5.20 -20.20
N MET A 301 -2.17 -4.74 -19.56
CA MET A 301 -2.42 -4.98 -18.15
C MET A 301 -3.05 -6.35 -17.94
N THR A 302 -2.30 -7.29 -17.38
CA THR A 302 -2.88 -8.51 -16.82
C THR A 302 -3.73 -8.17 -15.60
N TRP A 303 -4.65 -9.07 -15.23
CA TRP A 303 -5.47 -8.89 -14.04
C TRP A 303 -4.63 -8.78 -12.75
N LEU A 304 -3.48 -9.48 -12.70
CA LEU A 304 -2.59 -9.43 -11.54
C LEU A 304 -1.95 -8.04 -11.40
N PHE A 305 -1.53 -7.43 -12.51
CA PHE A 305 -0.98 -6.08 -12.49
C PHE A 305 -2.04 -5.04 -12.11
N LEU A 306 -3.28 -5.20 -12.58
CA LEU A 306 -4.40 -4.36 -12.13
C LEU A 306 -4.57 -4.43 -10.61
N VAL A 307 -4.58 -5.63 -10.03
CA VAL A 307 -4.66 -5.81 -8.58
C VAL A 307 -3.52 -5.13 -7.86
N PHE A 308 -2.27 -5.27 -8.31
CA PHE A 308 -1.14 -4.62 -7.65
C PHE A 308 -1.28 -3.10 -7.63
N LEU A 309 -1.75 -2.52 -8.73
CA LEU A 309 -2.00 -1.09 -8.81
C LEU A 309 -3.11 -0.69 -7.84
N VAL A 310 -4.21 -1.45 -7.77
CA VAL A 310 -5.29 -1.21 -6.80
C VAL A 310 -4.76 -1.27 -5.37
N ILE A 311 -4.02 -2.31 -4.99
CA ILE A 311 -3.46 -2.49 -3.63
C ILE A 311 -2.59 -1.29 -3.24
N LEU A 312 -1.68 -0.87 -4.13
CA LEU A 312 -0.74 0.22 -3.84
C LEU A 312 -1.45 1.57 -3.79
N HIS A 313 -2.34 1.87 -4.75
CA HIS A 313 -3.07 3.14 -4.78
C HIS A 313 -4.08 3.25 -3.65
N SER A 314 -4.77 2.16 -3.28
CA SER A 314 -5.67 2.19 -2.12
C SER A 314 -4.91 2.42 -0.82
N SER A 315 -3.71 1.85 -0.67
CA SER A 315 -2.83 2.12 0.47
C SER A 315 -2.39 3.60 0.51
N MET A 316 -2.14 4.23 -0.64
CA MET A 316 -1.76 5.65 -0.71
C MET A 316 -2.86 6.62 -0.23
N LEU A 317 -4.13 6.19 -0.22
CA LEU A 317 -5.24 6.99 0.30
C LEU A 317 -5.27 7.07 1.83
N THR A 318 -4.70 6.07 2.51
CA THR A 318 -4.74 5.97 3.98
C THR A 318 -3.36 6.04 4.62
N GLU A 319 -2.30 5.99 3.83
CA GLU A 319 -0.91 5.93 4.30
C GLU A 319 0.04 6.60 3.31
N ALA A 320 1.10 7.21 3.83
CA ALA A 320 2.23 7.71 3.03
C ALA A 320 3.08 6.52 2.52
N THR A 321 2.56 5.82 1.52
CA THR A 321 3.06 4.51 1.08
C THR A 321 4.50 4.54 0.58
N LEU A 322 4.82 5.54 -0.24
CA LEU A 322 6.12 5.72 -0.86
C LEU A 322 7.11 6.45 0.04
N GLU A 323 6.69 6.86 1.23
CA GLU A 323 7.55 7.46 2.28
C GLU A 323 8.14 6.38 3.20
N SER A 324 8.28 5.16 2.68
CA SER A 324 9.01 4.07 3.33
C SER A 324 9.76 3.24 2.29
N GLN A 325 10.96 2.79 2.62
CA GLN A 325 11.79 1.98 1.71
C GLN A 325 11.07 0.71 1.21
N ILE A 326 10.32 0.05 2.08
CA ILE A 326 9.52 -1.14 1.71
C ILE A 326 8.43 -0.77 0.70
N GLY A 327 7.73 0.34 0.89
CA GLY A 327 6.70 0.79 -0.05
C GLY A 327 7.28 1.18 -1.41
N VAL A 328 8.44 1.86 -1.41
CA VAL A 328 9.18 2.17 -2.65
C VAL A 328 9.61 0.90 -3.38
N ALA A 329 10.19 -0.06 -2.66
CA ALA A 329 10.62 -1.34 -3.23
C ALA A 329 9.44 -2.11 -3.83
N LEU A 330 8.32 -2.22 -3.10
CA LEU A 330 7.12 -2.90 -3.59
C LEU A 330 6.57 -2.24 -4.86
N TYR A 331 6.45 -0.91 -4.87
CA TYR A 331 5.96 -0.21 -6.05
C TYR A 331 6.90 -0.42 -7.24
N MET A 332 8.19 -0.14 -7.09
CA MET A 332 9.15 -0.17 -8.19
C MET A 332 9.40 -1.57 -8.72
N THR A 333 9.55 -2.57 -7.85
CA THR A 333 9.80 -3.96 -8.27
C THR A 333 8.66 -4.48 -9.14
N PHE A 334 7.41 -4.33 -8.69
CA PHE A 334 6.28 -4.85 -9.45
C PHE A 334 5.98 -4.03 -10.69
N TYR A 335 6.13 -2.70 -10.63
CA TYR A 335 6.03 -1.84 -11.80
C TYR A 335 7.02 -2.25 -12.90
N LEU A 336 8.30 -2.43 -12.55
CA LEU A 336 9.34 -2.77 -13.52
C LEU A 336 9.24 -4.22 -14.02
N ILE A 337 8.85 -5.17 -13.18
CA ILE A 337 8.56 -6.55 -13.62
C ILE A 337 7.41 -6.54 -14.64
N THR A 338 6.38 -5.71 -14.44
CA THR A 338 5.28 -5.52 -15.41
C THR A 338 5.81 -5.13 -16.78
N LEU A 339 6.63 -4.08 -16.81
CA LEU A 339 7.21 -3.59 -18.06
C LEU A 339 8.13 -4.61 -18.72
N LEU A 340 8.85 -5.40 -17.91
CA LEU A 340 9.78 -6.40 -18.42
C LEU A 340 9.05 -7.58 -19.06
N VAL A 341 7.96 -8.07 -18.44
CA VAL A 341 7.09 -9.11 -19.03
C VAL A 341 6.49 -8.63 -20.34
N ASN A 342 5.91 -7.43 -20.35
CA ASN A 342 5.23 -6.88 -21.52
C ASN A 342 6.19 -6.53 -22.67
N SER A 343 7.48 -6.33 -22.39
CA SER A 343 8.48 -6.08 -23.43
C SER A 343 8.79 -7.30 -24.29
N GLY A 344 8.44 -8.51 -23.84
CA GLY A 344 8.59 -9.75 -24.62
C GLY A 344 7.48 -9.96 -25.64
N GLU A 345 6.25 -9.53 -25.33
CA GLU A 345 5.06 -9.74 -26.17
C GLU A 345 5.05 -8.92 -27.48
N HIS A 346 5.99 -7.98 -27.67
CA HIS A 346 6.14 -7.21 -28.92
C HIS A 346 7.23 -7.76 -29.86
N HIS A 347 7.91 -8.83 -29.46
CA HIS A 347 9.03 -9.42 -30.21
C HIS A 347 8.79 -10.87 -30.67
N ASP A 348 7.63 -11.44 -30.33
CA ASP A 348 7.09 -12.68 -30.89
C ASP A 348 5.88 -12.34 -31.78
#